data_AF-A0A4Z1AJG0-F1
#
_entry.id   AF-A0A4Z1AJG0-F1
#
_cell.length_a   1.000
_cell.length_b   1.000
_cell.length_c   1.000
_cell.angle_alpha   90.00
_cell.angle_beta   90.00
_cell.angle_gamma   90.00
#
_symmetry.space_group_name_H-M   'P 1'
#
loop_
_entity.id
_entity.type
_entity.pdbx_description
1 polymer ?
#
loop_
_entity_poly.entity_id
_entity_poly.type
_entity_poly.pdbx_seq_one_letter_code
_entity_poly.pdbx_strand_id
1 'polypeptide(L)'
;MKTAISIPDDLFVSAENTAKKLGIPRSQLFAIALEEFIENHSKEKITKRLNEVYTKSSHTTDNLISDISVSTLRSSLKDDTW
;
A
#
# COMPACT_ATOMS: atom_id res chain seq x y z
N MET A 1 20.85 -2.74 20.48
CA MET A 1 21.03 -1.26 20.59
C MET A 1 20.04 -0.73 21.61
N LYS A 2 20.38 0.26 22.45
CA LYS A 2 19.45 0.87 23.41
C LYS A 2 19.18 2.31 22.98
N THR A 3 17.91 2.68 22.90
CA THR A 3 17.47 4.05 22.59
C THR A 3 16.42 4.45 23.63
N ALA A 4 16.44 5.72 24.04
CA ALA A 4 15.39 6.28 24.86
C ALA A 4 14.40 7.00 23.95
N ILE A 5 13.10 6.73 24.11
CA ILE A 5 12.02 7.36 23.34
C ILE A 5 11.01 7.93 24.32
N SER A 6 10.45 9.10 23.98
CA SER A 6 9.31 9.68 24.69
C SER A 6 8.02 9.14 24.06
N ILE A 7 7.13 8.63 24.89
CA ILE A 7 5.81 8.13 24.47
C ILE A 7 4.74 8.63 25.46
N PRO A 8 3.47 8.76 25.04
CA PRO A 8 2.38 9.10 25.96
C PRO A 8 2.22 8.07 27.08
N ASP A 9 1.87 8.54 28.28
CA ASP A 9 1.72 7.68 29.46
C ASP A 9 0.65 6.61 29.25
N ASP A 10 -0.49 6.96 28.64
CA ASP A 10 -1.58 6.02 28.36
C ASP A 10 -1.14 4.86 27.44
N LEU A 11 -0.28 5.17 26.47
CA LEU A 11 0.28 4.18 25.56
C LEU A 11 1.28 3.27 26.30
N PHE A 12 2.11 3.85 27.16
CA PHE A 12 3.05 3.09 27.98
C PHE A 12 2.32 2.11 28.92
N VAL A 13 1.27 2.56 29.60
CA VAL A 13 0.44 1.71 30.49
C VAL A 13 -0.21 0.57 29.70
N SER A 14 -0.76 0.87 28.53
CA SER A 14 -1.38 -0.12 27.65
C SER A 14 -0.36 -1.17 27.16
N ALA A 15 0.84 -0.72 26.79
CA ALA A 15 1.93 -1.59 26.38
C ALA A 15 2.39 -2.48 27.55
N GLU A 16 2.51 -1.94 28.77
CA GLU A 16 2.92 -2.71 29.94
C GLU A 16 1.90 -3.80 30.30
N ASN A 17 0.61 -3.47 30.27
CA ASN A 17 -0.45 -4.44 30.49
C ASN A 17 -0.45 -5.55 29.43
N THR A 18 -0.16 -5.20 28.18
CA THR A 18 -0.08 -6.15 27.07
C THR A 18 1.13 -7.07 27.22
N ALA A 19 2.30 -6.52 27.55
CA ALA A 19 3.51 -7.29 27.81
C ALA A 19 3.31 -8.28 28.97
N LYS A 20 2.66 -7.84 30.05
CA LYS A 20 2.31 -8.70 31.20
C LYS A 20 1.37 -9.84 30.79
N LYS A 21 0.32 -9.56 30.01
CA LYS A 21 -0.61 -10.59 29.51
C LYS A 21 0.07 -11.63 28.62
N LEU A 22 1.03 -11.20 27.80
CA LEU A 22 1.80 -12.06 26.92
C LEU A 22 2.97 -12.77 27.62
N GLY A 23 3.28 -12.40 28.87
CA GLY A 23 4.41 -12.95 29.62
C GLY A 23 5.78 -12.56 29.03
N ILE A 24 5.87 -11.48 28.26
CA ILE A 24 7.10 -11.04 27.60
C ILE A 24 7.67 -9.77 28.23
N PRO A 25 8.99 -9.53 28.14
CA PRO A 25 9.59 -8.27 28.53
C PRO A 25 9.04 -7.09 27.73
N ARG A 26 8.89 -5.93 28.40
CA ARG A 26 8.44 -4.68 27.76
C ARG A 26 9.25 -4.30 26.52
N SER A 27 10.58 -4.44 26.57
CA SER A 27 11.45 -4.15 25.43
C SER A 27 11.21 -5.08 24.24
N GLN A 28 10.81 -6.33 24.49
CA GLN A 28 10.50 -7.28 23.42
C GLN A 28 9.17 -6.93 22.75
N LEU A 29 8.15 -6.51 23.50
CA LEU A 29 6.90 -6.02 22.93
C LEU A 29 7.14 -4.86 21.95
N PHE A 30 7.96 -3.87 22.35
CA PHE A 30 8.27 -2.74 21.48
C PHE A 30 9.04 -3.16 20.22
N ALA A 31 9.95 -4.14 20.33
CA ALA A 31 10.68 -4.65 19.18
C ALA A 31 9.74 -5.32 18.16
N ILE A 32 8.84 -6.18 18.64
CA ILE A 32 7.84 -6.88 17.80
C ILE A 32 6.92 -5.86 17.12
N ALA A 33 6.40 -4.89 17.88
CA ALA A 33 5.53 -3.86 17.33
C ALA A 33 6.22 -3.03 16.25
N LEU A 34 7.51 -2.72 16.44
CA LEU A 34 8.29 -1.97 15.44
C LEU A 34 8.55 -2.80 14.19
N GLU A 35 8.86 -4.09 14.33
CA GLU A 35 9.05 -5.01 13.22
C GLU A 35 7.77 -5.14 12.39
N GLU A 36 6.64 -5.42 13.03
CA GLU A 36 5.33 -5.53 12.36
C GLU A 36 4.92 -4.21 11.69
N PHE A 37 5.17 -3.08 12.35
CA PHE A 37 4.90 -1.77 11.77
C PHE A 37 5.72 -1.53 10.50
N ILE A 38 7.02 -1.84 10.52
CA ILE A 38 7.90 -1.70 9.35
C ILE A 38 7.45 -2.65 8.24
N GLU A 39 7.15 -3.91 8.56
CA GLU A 39 6.69 -4.89 7.58
C GLU A 39 5.40 -4.46 6.90
N ASN A 40 4.39 -4.00 7.66
CA ASN A 40 3.13 -3.54 7.10
C ASN A 40 3.31 -2.33 6.17
N HIS A 41 4.16 -1.37 6.53
CA HIS A 41 4.44 -0.21 5.67
C HIS A 41 5.36 -0.58 4.49
N SER A 42 6.16 -1.64 4.60
CA SER A 42 6.98 -2.13 3.49
C SER A 42 6.13 -2.82 2.41
N LYS A 43 5.07 -3.55 2.80
CA LYS A 43 4.09 -4.13 1.86
C LYS A 43 3.38 -3.04 1.06
N GLU A 44 2.98 -1.94 1.71
CA GLU A 44 2.42 -0.78 1.01
C GLU A 44 3.42 -0.16 0.03
N LYS A 45 4.72 -0.11 0.36
CA LYS A 45 5.75 0.32 -0.60
C LYS A 45 5.88 -0.63 -1.79
N ILE A 46 5.76 -1.94 -1.60
CA ILE A 46 5.79 -2.92 -2.71
C ILE A 46 4.56 -2.75 -3.59
N THR A 47 3.36 -2.70 -3.00
CA THR A 47 2.10 -2.49 -3.74
C THR A 47 2.12 -1.15 -4.48
N LYS A 48 2.60 -0.08 -3.83
CA LYS A 48 2.75 1.23 -4.46
C LYS A 48 3.74 1.20 -5.62
N ARG A 49 4.90 0.54 -5.46
CA ARG A 49 5.90 0.40 -6.52
C ARG A 49 5.38 -0.46 -7.69
N LEU A 50 4.60 -1.49 -7.40
CA LEU A 50 3.97 -2.32 -8.42
C LEU A 50 2.90 -1.53 -9.18
N ASN A 51 2.05 -0.78 -8.47
CA ASN A 51 1.09 0.14 -9.07
C ASN A 51 1.79 1.18 -9.94
N GLU A 52 2.90 1.78 -9.50
CA GLU A 52 3.70 2.72 -10.30
C GLU A 52 4.19 2.10 -11.62
N VAL A 53 4.71 0.86 -11.58
CA VAL A 53 5.14 0.12 -12.79
C VAL A 53 3.97 -0.14 -13.73
N TYR A 54 2.82 -0.58 -13.21
CA TYR A 54 1.63 -0.84 -14.04
C TYR A 54 0.98 0.44 -14.56
N THR A 55 0.92 1.53 -13.80
CA THR A 55 0.45 2.84 -14.30
C THR A 55 1.33 3.33 -15.45
N LYS A 56 2.65 3.24 -15.31
CA LYS A 56 3.59 3.62 -16.38
C LYS A 56 3.42 2.77 -17.65
N SER A 57 3.11 1.48 -17.51
CA SER A 57 2.81 0.59 -18.63
C SER A 57 1.43 0.83 -19.25
N SER A 58 0.45 1.30 -18.46
CA SER A 58 -0.91 1.56 -18.94
C SER A 58 -1.02 2.82 -19.80
N HIS A 59 -0.18 3.83 -19.58
CA HIS A 59 -0.22 5.07 -20.36
C HIS A 59 0.20 4.90 -21.84
N THR A 60 0.97 3.87 -22.16
CA THR A 60 1.30 3.53 -23.55
C THR A 60 0.18 2.77 -24.25
N THR A 61 -0.63 2.00 -23.52
CA THR A 61 -1.74 1.25 -24.10
C THR A 61 -3.03 2.07 -24.19
N ASP A 62 -3.26 3.00 -23.27
CA ASP A 62 -4.48 3.82 -23.25
C ASP A 62 -4.56 4.79 -24.46
N ASN A 63 -3.44 5.39 -24.85
CA ASN A 63 -3.39 6.26 -26.03
C ASN A 63 -3.59 5.51 -27.36
N LEU A 64 -3.17 4.24 -27.43
CA LEU A 64 -3.40 3.43 -28.63
C LEU A 64 -4.86 2.96 -28.70
N ILE A 65 -5.46 2.60 -27.56
CA ILE A 65 -6.85 2.12 -27.53
C ILE A 65 -7.84 3.27 -27.73
N SER A 66 -7.59 4.48 -27.20
CA SER A 66 -8.47 5.64 -27.41
C SER A 66 -8.64 6.00 -28.89
N ASP A 67 -7.56 5.98 -29.66
CA ASP A 67 -7.58 6.38 -31.07
C ASP A 67 -8.13 5.27 -31.99
N ILE A 68 -7.84 4.00 -31.65
CA ILE A 68 -8.35 2.84 -32.39
C ILE A 68 -9.85 2.66 -32.16
N SER A 69 -10.35 2.86 -30.94
CA SER A 69 -11.78 2.68 -30.65
C SER A 69 -12.67 3.73 -31.30
N VAL A 70 -12.25 5.01 -31.36
CA VAL A 70 -13.05 6.08 -31.98
C VAL A 70 -13.12 5.93 -33.50
N SER A 71 -12.01 5.59 -34.15
CA SER A 71 -11.96 5.41 -35.61
C SER A 71 -12.76 4.19 -36.06
N THR A 72 -12.70 3.08 -35.31
CA THR A 72 -13.44 1.84 -35.61
C THR A 72 -14.95 2.00 -35.39
N LEU A 73 -15.37 2.69 -34.32
CA LEU A 73 -16.79 3.01 -34.11
C LEU A 73 -17.33 3.93 -35.22
N ARG A 74 -16.51 4.87 -35.70
CA ARG A 74 -16.90 5.81 -36.76
C ARG A 74 -17.04 5.16 -38.13
N SER A 75 -16.24 4.13 -38.45
CA SER A 75 -16.42 3.37 -39.69
C SER A 75 -17.62 2.43 -39.62
N SER A 76 -17.88 1.82 -38.46
CA SER A 76 -18.99 0.86 -38.31
C SER A 76 -20.37 1.51 -38.42
N LEU A 77 -20.50 2.81 -38.16
CA LEU A 77 -21.74 3.57 -38.29
C LEU A 77 -21.97 4.14 -39.70
N LYS A 78 -21.00 3.99 -40.62
CA LYS A 78 -21.11 4.54 -41.98
C LYS A 78 -21.91 3.63 -42.92
N ASP A 79 -22.07 2.37 -42.54
CA ASP A 79 -22.83 1.37 -43.29
C ASP A 79 -24.23 1.10 -42.68
N ASP A 80 -24.59 1.77 -41.58
CA ASP A 80 -25.94 1.77 -41.01
C ASP A 80 -26.85 2.69 -41.84
N THR A 81 -27.25 2.21 -43.01
CA THR A 81 -28.38 2.77 -43.76
C THR A 81 -29.66 2.10 -43.28
N TRP A 82 -30.48 2.85 -42.53
CA TRP A 82 -31.92 2.57 -42.38
C TRP A 82 -32.66 2.91 -43.67
#